data_AF-A0A0D2D670-F1
#
_entry.id   AF-A0A0D2D670-F1
#
_cell.length_a   1.000
_cell.length_b   1.000
_cell.length_c   1.000
_cell.angle_alpha   90.00
_cell.angle_beta   90.00
_cell.angle_gamma   90.00
#
_symmetry.space_group_name_H-M   'P 1'
#
loop_
_entity.id
_entity.type
_entity.pdbx_description
1 polymer ?
#
loop_
_entity_poly.entity_id
_entity_poly.type
_entity_poly.pdbx_seq_one_letter_code
_entity_poly.pdbx_strand_id
1 'polypeptide(L)'
;MSSSKDVAQLKSKFEKELGEGPWDETWESIAKLSPELFDASVNLIAVPRKKRHLSPKIQQLMSIAVDASSTHLFLPGIQQHIKAALAEGASAAEIIEVIELTGTLGIHACNIGVPLLVEVMKEEGIYDSHPTAAKPYDPEREKLKAEFTKNRGYWHTFWEDFLALDPEFFKAYLDFSSVPWLKDVDGSGKGGGVLEPKVKELVYCAFDAASTHLYVPGLKLHMKNVLGYGGTPEEIMEVLEIATQLSLHTSNVAAPILAKELGM
;
A
#
# COMPACT_ATOMS: atom_id res chain seq x y z
N MET A 1 -5.83 -30.51 -18.49
CA MET A 1 -5.90 -29.60 -19.66
C MET A 1 -7.36 -29.47 -20.05
N SER A 2 -7.83 -28.22 -20.16
CA SER A 2 -9.23 -27.89 -20.45
C SER A 2 -9.52 -27.86 -21.95
N SER A 3 -10.77 -28.13 -22.37
CA SER A 3 -11.16 -27.99 -23.77
C SER A 3 -11.41 -26.53 -24.16
N SER A 4 -11.39 -26.20 -25.46
CA SER A 4 -11.70 -24.84 -25.93
C SER A 4 -13.12 -24.38 -25.56
N LYS A 5 -14.08 -25.31 -25.49
CA LYS A 5 -15.45 -25.01 -25.06
C LYS A 5 -15.53 -24.66 -23.58
N ASP A 6 -14.68 -25.27 -22.76
CA ASP A 6 -14.63 -25.00 -21.31
C ASP A 6 -14.01 -23.62 -21.04
N VAL A 7 -12.95 -23.24 -21.77
CA VAL A 7 -12.32 -21.91 -21.64
C VAL A 7 -13.28 -20.79 -22.02
N ALA A 8 -14.10 -20.95 -23.07
CA ALA A 8 -15.10 -19.94 -23.44
C ALA A 8 -16.15 -19.71 -22.33
N GLN A 9 -16.55 -20.77 -21.63
CA GLN A 9 -17.47 -20.66 -20.48
C GLN A 9 -16.81 -19.95 -19.29
N LEU A 10 -15.56 -20.29 -18.99
CA LEU A 10 -14.79 -19.63 -17.93
C LEU A 10 -14.58 -18.14 -18.22
N LYS A 11 -14.27 -17.79 -19.47
CA LYS A 11 -14.19 -16.39 -19.91
C LYS A 11 -15.51 -15.66 -19.71
N SER A 12 -16.64 -16.25 -20.13
CA SER A 12 -17.94 -15.62 -19.94
C SER A 12 -18.28 -15.41 -18.45
N LYS A 13 -17.90 -16.35 -17.57
CA LYS A 13 -18.01 -16.17 -16.12
C LYS A 13 -17.15 -14.99 -15.64
N PHE A 14 -15.90 -14.92 -16.07
CA PHE A 14 -14.99 -13.82 -15.73
C PHE A 14 -15.56 -12.47 -16.13
N GLU A 15 -16.02 -12.33 -17.37
CA GLU A 15 -16.56 -11.07 -17.87
C GLU A 15 -17.80 -10.63 -17.08
N LYS A 16 -18.65 -11.59 -16.69
CA LYS A 16 -19.81 -11.33 -15.84
C LYS A 16 -19.43 -10.85 -14.43
N GLU A 17 -18.42 -11.45 -13.82
CA GLU A 17 -18.04 -11.19 -12.43
C GLU A 17 -17.08 -9.99 -12.30
N LEU A 18 -16.18 -9.82 -13.27
CA LEU A 18 -15.04 -8.89 -13.20
C LEU A 18 -15.02 -7.83 -14.31
N GLY A 19 -15.89 -7.95 -15.32
CA GLY A 19 -15.91 -7.11 -16.52
C GLY A 19 -14.99 -7.63 -17.63
N GLU A 20 -15.18 -7.14 -18.85
CA GLU A 20 -14.39 -7.55 -20.03
C GLU A 20 -12.96 -6.99 -20.03
N GLY A 21 -12.78 -5.79 -19.47
CA GLY A 21 -11.51 -5.04 -19.53
C GLY A 21 -10.28 -5.76 -18.96
N PRO A 22 -10.36 -6.51 -17.84
CA PRO A 22 -9.21 -7.18 -17.25
C PRO A 22 -8.84 -8.54 -17.86
N TRP A 23 -9.56 -9.04 -18.87
CA TRP A 23 -9.22 -10.31 -19.51
C TRP A 23 -7.98 -10.18 -20.39
N ASP A 24 -6.98 -11.05 -20.20
CA ASP A 24 -5.73 -11.08 -20.97
C ASP A 24 -5.20 -12.51 -21.20
N GLU A 25 -4.01 -12.61 -21.81
CA GLU A 25 -3.35 -13.88 -22.09
C GLU A 25 -2.96 -14.65 -20.81
N THR A 26 -2.81 -13.96 -19.68
CA THR A 26 -2.48 -14.59 -18.40
C THR A 26 -3.68 -15.34 -17.87
N TRP A 27 -4.87 -14.72 -17.88
CA TRP A 27 -6.12 -15.37 -17.51
C TRP A 27 -6.49 -16.51 -18.45
N GLU A 28 -6.23 -16.37 -19.75
CA GLU A 28 -6.42 -17.46 -20.71
C GLU A 28 -5.49 -18.65 -20.41
N SER A 29 -4.21 -18.39 -20.10
CA SER A 29 -3.24 -19.42 -19.74
C SER A 29 -3.65 -20.16 -18.47
N ILE A 30 -4.08 -19.43 -17.42
CA ILE A 30 -4.57 -20.01 -16.17
C ILE A 30 -5.81 -20.87 -16.44
N ALA A 31 -6.78 -20.38 -17.23
CA ALA A 31 -7.99 -21.13 -17.56
C ALA A 31 -7.72 -22.44 -18.33
N LYS A 32 -6.73 -22.45 -19.23
CA LYS A 32 -6.31 -23.65 -19.98
C LYS A 32 -5.58 -24.67 -19.10
N LEU A 33 -4.68 -24.17 -18.25
CA LEU A 33 -3.79 -25.00 -17.41
C LEU A 33 -4.50 -25.54 -16.17
N SER A 34 -5.27 -24.71 -15.46
CA SER A 34 -6.01 -25.07 -14.25
C SER A 34 -7.34 -24.29 -14.15
N PRO A 35 -8.43 -24.84 -14.74
CA PRO A 35 -9.79 -24.33 -14.61
C PRO A 35 -10.24 -24.09 -13.16
N GLU A 36 -9.83 -24.95 -12.24
CA GLU A 36 -10.22 -24.90 -10.83
C GLU A 36 -9.56 -23.71 -10.12
N LEU A 37 -8.25 -23.49 -10.37
CA LEU A 37 -7.55 -22.31 -9.86
C LEU A 37 -8.14 -21.04 -10.45
N PHE A 38 -8.42 -21.04 -11.76
CA PHE A 38 -9.08 -19.93 -12.43
C PHE A 38 -10.40 -19.56 -11.75
N ASP A 39 -11.29 -20.54 -11.57
CA ASP A 39 -12.61 -20.31 -10.97
C ASP A 39 -12.51 -19.76 -9.54
N ALA A 40 -11.63 -20.36 -8.73
CA ALA A 40 -11.36 -19.90 -7.37
C ALA A 40 -10.80 -18.47 -7.34
N SER A 41 -9.93 -18.12 -8.29
CA SER A 41 -9.32 -16.79 -8.40
C SER A 41 -10.37 -15.73 -8.74
N VAL A 42 -11.26 -16.02 -9.70
CA VAL A 42 -12.38 -15.13 -10.04
C VAL A 42 -13.30 -14.92 -8.86
N ASN A 43 -13.64 -15.99 -8.13
CA ASN A 43 -14.49 -15.90 -6.94
C ASN A 43 -13.83 -15.04 -5.86
N LEU A 44 -12.52 -15.21 -5.62
CA LEU A 44 -11.76 -14.44 -4.63
C LEU A 44 -11.75 -12.93 -4.96
N ILE A 45 -11.47 -12.56 -6.22
CA ILE A 45 -11.47 -11.16 -6.66
C ILE A 45 -12.88 -10.54 -6.55
N ALA A 46 -13.91 -11.33 -6.84
CA ALA A 46 -15.29 -10.84 -6.87
C ALA A 46 -15.85 -10.46 -5.48
N VAL A 47 -15.31 -10.99 -4.38
CA VAL A 47 -15.84 -10.74 -3.02
C VAL A 47 -15.87 -9.24 -2.66
N PRO A 48 -14.75 -8.50 -2.64
CA PRO A 48 -14.78 -7.07 -2.31
C PRO A 48 -15.60 -6.27 -3.34
N ARG A 49 -15.58 -6.66 -4.62
CA ARG A 49 -16.35 -5.99 -5.69
C ARG A 49 -17.86 -6.10 -5.53
N LYS A 50 -18.33 -7.16 -4.86
CA LYS A 50 -19.74 -7.40 -4.51
C LYS A 50 -20.14 -6.72 -3.21
N LYS A 51 -19.28 -6.77 -2.19
CA LYS A 51 -19.54 -6.15 -0.88
C LYS A 51 -19.64 -4.62 -0.97
N ARG A 52 -18.68 -4.00 -1.68
CA ARG A 52 -18.64 -2.55 -1.94
C ARG A 52 -18.73 -1.71 -0.66
N HIS A 53 -17.99 -2.09 0.38
CA HIS A 53 -17.75 -1.20 1.50
C HIS A 53 -16.89 -0.01 1.05
N LEU A 54 -15.97 -0.23 0.12
CA LEU A 54 -15.28 0.82 -0.62
C LEU A 54 -15.91 1.00 -2.01
N SER A 55 -15.90 2.22 -2.52
CA SER A 55 -16.32 2.47 -3.91
C SER A 55 -15.34 1.83 -4.90
N PRO A 56 -15.77 1.48 -6.13
CA PRO A 56 -14.88 0.90 -7.13
C PRO A 56 -13.60 1.71 -7.36
N LYS A 57 -13.71 3.05 -7.38
CA LYS A 57 -12.56 3.95 -7.45
C LYS A 57 -11.56 3.69 -6.32
N ILE A 58 -12.02 3.69 -5.08
CA ILE A 58 -11.14 3.48 -3.91
C ILE A 58 -10.57 2.06 -3.90
N GLN A 59 -11.33 1.03 -4.30
CA GLN A 59 -10.79 -0.32 -4.45
C GLN A 59 -9.58 -0.34 -5.40
N GLN A 60 -9.66 0.33 -6.56
CA GLN A 60 -8.54 0.42 -7.48
C GLN A 60 -7.34 1.20 -6.90
N LEU A 61 -7.59 2.28 -6.15
CA LEU A 61 -6.52 3.00 -5.46
C LEU A 61 -5.78 2.11 -4.43
N MET A 62 -6.50 1.25 -3.70
CA MET A 62 -5.88 0.29 -2.78
C MET A 62 -5.05 -0.76 -3.53
N SER A 63 -5.57 -1.30 -4.64
CA SER A 63 -4.80 -2.22 -5.48
C SER A 63 -3.53 -1.58 -6.03
N ILE A 64 -3.58 -0.31 -6.44
CA ILE A 64 -2.37 0.44 -6.86
C ILE A 64 -1.36 0.52 -5.70
N ALA A 65 -1.80 0.82 -4.48
CA ALA A 65 -0.90 0.90 -3.32
C ALA A 65 -0.19 -0.43 -3.04
N VAL A 66 -0.91 -1.55 -3.15
CA VAL A 66 -0.33 -2.91 -2.99
C VAL A 66 0.69 -3.18 -4.09
N ASP A 67 0.31 -2.98 -5.35
CA ASP A 67 1.17 -3.32 -6.50
C ASP A 67 2.36 -2.39 -6.70
N ALA A 68 2.22 -1.11 -6.35
CA ALA A 68 3.28 -0.11 -6.45
C ALA A 68 4.19 -0.05 -5.22
N SER A 69 3.90 -0.81 -4.16
CA SER A 69 4.77 -0.89 -2.99
C SER A 69 6.16 -1.40 -3.38
N SER A 70 7.22 -0.80 -2.80
CA SER A 70 8.62 -1.13 -3.14
C SER A 70 9.03 -2.56 -2.77
N THR A 71 8.25 -3.22 -1.92
CA THR A 71 8.40 -4.64 -1.55
C THR A 71 7.77 -5.59 -2.57
N HIS A 72 7.02 -5.09 -3.54
CA HIS A 72 6.29 -5.90 -4.52
C HIS A 72 6.54 -5.47 -5.97
N LEU A 73 6.26 -4.21 -6.34
CA LEU A 73 6.51 -3.62 -7.66
C LEU A 73 5.98 -4.46 -8.85
N PHE A 74 4.74 -4.93 -8.76
CA PHE A 74 4.13 -5.75 -9.80
C PHE A 74 3.57 -4.91 -10.95
N LEU A 75 4.42 -4.62 -11.94
CA LEU A 75 4.12 -3.73 -13.07
C LEU A 75 2.80 -4.03 -13.82
N PRO A 76 2.44 -5.28 -14.16
CA PRO A 76 1.18 -5.56 -14.85
C PRO A 76 -0.04 -5.11 -14.04
N GLY A 77 -0.03 -5.37 -12.72
CA GLY A 77 -1.08 -4.94 -11.80
C GLY A 77 -1.16 -3.42 -11.67
N ILE A 78 -0.01 -2.73 -11.53
CA ILE A 78 0.06 -1.26 -11.52
C ILE A 78 -0.61 -0.68 -12.78
N GLN A 79 -0.26 -1.20 -13.96
CA GLN A 79 -0.84 -0.74 -15.23
C GLN A 79 -2.36 -0.97 -15.29
N GLN A 80 -2.81 -2.17 -14.91
CA GLN A 80 -4.23 -2.52 -14.90
C GLN A 80 -5.03 -1.63 -13.94
N HIS A 81 -4.56 -1.48 -12.70
CA HIS A 81 -5.30 -0.76 -11.67
C HIS A 81 -5.28 0.75 -11.88
N ILE A 82 -4.21 1.33 -12.43
CA ILE A 82 -4.23 2.75 -12.87
C ILE A 82 -5.29 2.96 -13.96
N LYS A 83 -5.31 2.11 -14.99
CA LYS A 83 -6.30 2.20 -16.07
C LYS A 83 -7.73 2.07 -15.53
N ALA A 84 -7.96 1.12 -14.63
CA ALA A 84 -9.27 0.91 -14.00
C ALA A 84 -9.67 2.08 -13.09
N ALA A 85 -8.76 2.62 -12.28
CA ALA A 85 -9.02 3.78 -11.43
C ALA A 85 -9.46 5.00 -12.27
N LEU A 86 -8.76 5.27 -13.39
CA LEU A 86 -9.14 6.34 -14.32
C LEU A 86 -10.54 6.12 -14.92
N ALA A 87 -10.87 4.88 -15.29
CA ALA A 87 -12.20 4.54 -15.80
C ALA A 87 -13.32 4.74 -14.76
N GLU A 88 -13.01 4.54 -13.47
CA GLU A 88 -13.90 4.81 -12.34
C GLU A 88 -13.89 6.29 -11.90
N GLY A 89 -13.25 7.17 -12.67
CA GLY A 89 -13.23 8.61 -12.44
C GLY A 89 -12.18 9.10 -11.44
N ALA A 90 -11.14 8.31 -11.14
CA ALA A 90 -9.97 8.82 -10.43
C ALA A 90 -9.25 9.85 -11.29
N SER A 91 -8.84 10.94 -10.65
CA SER A 91 -7.95 11.92 -11.26
C SER A 91 -6.49 11.48 -11.20
N ALA A 92 -5.65 12.05 -12.07
CA ALA A 92 -4.20 11.88 -12.00
C ALA A 92 -3.64 12.34 -10.64
N ALA A 93 -4.25 13.36 -10.02
CA ALA A 93 -3.88 13.86 -8.71
C ALA A 93 -4.12 12.83 -7.59
N GLU A 94 -5.23 12.09 -7.64
CA GLU A 94 -5.51 11.02 -6.66
C GLU A 94 -4.52 9.88 -6.81
N ILE A 95 -4.22 9.46 -8.05
CA ILE A 95 -3.27 8.38 -8.32
C ILE A 95 -1.84 8.75 -7.89
N ILE A 96 -1.36 9.96 -8.21
CA ILE A 96 -0.02 10.38 -7.78
C ILE A 96 0.08 10.47 -6.25
N GLU A 97 -1.00 10.87 -5.58
CA GLU A 97 -1.03 10.90 -4.13
C GLU A 97 -0.97 9.51 -3.49
N VAL A 98 -1.62 8.50 -4.09
CA VAL A 98 -1.42 7.09 -3.68
C VAL A 98 0.04 6.67 -3.81
N ILE A 99 0.71 7.06 -4.91
CA ILE A 99 2.13 6.74 -5.14
C ILE A 99 3.01 7.44 -4.10
N GLU A 100 2.78 8.71 -3.81
CA GLU A 100 3.51 9.47 -2.79
C GLU A 100 3.35 8.85 -1.39
N LEU A 101 2.13 8.49 -1.00
CA LEU A 101 1.83 7.83 0.27
C LEU A 101 2.54 6.46 0.34
N THR A 102 2.44 5.65 -0.71
CA THR A 102 3.07 4.33 -0.81
C THR A 102 4.60 4.43 -0.75
N GLY A 103 5.19 5.48 -1.33
CA GLY A 103 6.62 5.74 -1.30
C GLY A 103 7.20 5.95 0.11
N THR A 104 6.36 6.23 1.12
CA THR A 104 6.81 6.38 2.51
C THR A 104 7.24 5.07 3.17
N LEU A 105 6.89 3.91 2.59
CA LEU A 105 7.20 2.57 3.13
C LEU A 105 8.68 2.41 3.52
N GLY A 106 9.60 2.97 2.72
CA GLY A 106 11.04 2.84 2.94
C GLY A 106 11.53 3.33 4.31
N ILE A 107 10.79 4.19 5.00
CA ILE A 107 11.15 4.65 6.33
C ILE A 107 11.19 3.55 7.38
N HIS A 108 10.53 2.41 7.13
CA HIS A 108 10.53 1.29 8.06
C HIS A 108 11.93 0.72 8.32
N ALA A 109 12.89 0.97 7.41
CA ALA A 109 14.30 0.74 7.68
C ALA A 109 14.80 1.51 8.91
N CYS A 110 14.39 2.77 9.10
CA CYS A 110 14.72 3.58 10.27
C CYS A 110 13.87 3.17 11.48
N ASN A 111 12.57 2.93 11.31
CA ASN A 111 11.68 2.58 12.43
C ASN A 111 12.09 1.28 13.13
N ILE A 112 12.73 0.35 12.42
CA ILE A 112 13.31 -0.88 12.99
C ILE A 112 14.81 -0.73 13.27
N GLY A 113 15.56 -0.21 12.32
CA GLY A 113 17.03 -0.17 12.39
C GLY A 113 17.56 0.81 13.43
N VAL A 114 16.90 1.95 13.66
CA VAL A 114 17.37 2.93 14.63
C VAL A 114 17.23 2.43 16.08
N PRO A 115 16.09 1.87 16.51
CA PRO A 115 16.00 1.24 17.83
C PRO A 115 17.04 0.14 18.04
N LEU A 116 17.28 -0.71 17.03
CA LEU A 116 18.33 -1.74 17.09
C LEU A 116 19.73 -1.13 17.21
N LEU A 117 20.01 -0.05 16.48
CA LEU A 117 21.27 0.68 16.62
C LEU A 117 21.44 1.21 18.04
N VAL A 118 20.39 1.75 18.66
CA VAL A 118 20.40 2.20 20.05
C VAL A 118 20.67 1.04 21.02
N GLU A 119 20.08 -0.14 20.80
CA GLU A 119 20.37 -1.35 21.58
C GLU A 119 21.86 -1.71 21.49
N VAL A 120 22.41 -1.80 20.27
CA VAL A 120 23.83 -2.09 20.05
C VAL A 120 24.73 -1.04 20.69
N MET A 121 24.39 0.25 20.58
CA MET A 121 25.16 1.34 21.23
C MET A 121 25.19 1.20 22.76
N LYS A 122 24.13 0.68 23.37
CA LYS A 122 24.08 0.41 24.82
C LYS A 122 24.92 -0.80 25.19
N GLU A 123 24.86 -1.87 24.40
CA GLU A 123 25.68 -3.08 24.57
C GLU A 123 27.18 -2.79 24.47
N GLU A 124 27.57 -1.94 23.52
CA GLU A 124 28.95 -1.51 23.32
C GLU A 124 29.39 -0.38 24.27
N GLY A 125 28.49 0.09 25.16
CA GLY A 125 28.80 1.13 26.14
C GLY A 125 29.08 2.51 25.55
N ILE A 126 28.66 2.77 24.30
CA ILE A 126 28.88 4.05 23.61
C ILE A 126 27.66 4.97 23.62
N TYR A 127 26.48 4.47 24.01
CA TYR A 127 25.22 5.24 24.00
C TYR A 127 25.28 6.52 24.84
N ASP A 128 25.70 6.43 26.11
CA ASP A 128 25.75 7.59 27.02
C ASP A 128 26.80 8.63 26.61
N SER A 129 27.82 8.20 25.86
CA SER A 129 28.86 9.07 25.32
C SER A 129 28.45 9.78 24.02
N HIS A 130 27.36 9.32 23.38
CA HIS A 130 26.93 9.87 22.10
C HIS A 130 26.49 11.34 22.27
N PRO A 131 26.84 12.24 21.32
CA PRO A 131 26.56 13.67 21.47
C PRO A 131 25.09 14.05 21.68
N THR A 132 24.15 13.22 21.23
CA THR A 132 22.70 13.54 21.21
C THR A 132 21.78 12.44 21.76
N ALA A 133 21.98 11.16 21.38
CA ALA A 133 21.13 10.02 21.75
C ALA A 133 20.68 9.96 23.23
N ALA A 134 21.61 10.09 24.18
CA ALA A 134 21.29 10.02 25.62
C ALA A 134 20.88 11.37 26.25
N LYS A 135 20.67 12.41 25.44
CA LYS A 135 20.43 13.78 25.93
C LYS A 135 18.99 14.22 25.66
N PRO A 136 18.45 15.14 26.49
CA PRO A 136 17.18 15.79 26.17
C PRO A 136 17.25 16.50 24.81
N TYR A 137 16.10 16.61 24.15
CA TYR A 137 16.01 17.35 22.90
C TYR A 137 16.35 18.82 23.09
N ASP A 138 17.13 19.32 22.14
CA ASP A 138 17.31 20.74 21.95
C ASP A 138 16.05 21.38 21.33
N PRO A 139 15.97 22.72 21.29
CA PRO A 139 14.80 23.41 20.74
C PRO A 139 14.44 23.05 19.30
N GLU A 140 15.42 22.68 18.46
CA GLU A 140 15.15 22.32 17.05
C GLU A 140 14.50 20.94 16.97
N ARG A 141 14.97 19.97 17.75
CA ARG A 141 14.33 18.65 17.83
C ARG A 141 12.92 18.72 18.39
N GLU A 142 12.69 19.50 19.45
CA GLU A 142 11.32 19.70 19.96
C GLU A 142 10.39 20.33 18.92
N LYS A 143 10.91 21.28 18.13
CA LYS A 143 10.17 21.86 17.00
C LYS A 143 9.84 20.81 15.93
N LEU A 144 10.81 19.99 15.51
CA LEU A 144 10.59 18.92 14.51
C LEU A 144 9.57 17.89 14.99
N LYS A 145 9.62 17.50 16.28
CA LYS A 145 8.62 16.64 16.90
C LYS A 145 7.21 17.25 16.85
N ALA A 146 7.09 18.54 17.19
CA ALA A 146 5.82 19.26 17.14
C ALA A 146 5.28 19.36 15.71
N GLU A 147 6.13 19.66 14.73
CA GLU A 147 5.78 19.73 13.31
C GLU A 147 5.32 18.36 12.78
N PHE A 148 6.04 17.29 13.09
CA PHE A 148 5.64 15.93 12.72
C PHE A 148 4.27 15.59 13.29
N THR A 149 4.08 15.80 14.59
CA THR A 149 2.83 15.48 15.28
C THR A 149 1.66 16.25 14.67
N LYS A 150 1.85 17.53 14.33
CA LYS A 150 0.85 18.37 13.69
C LYS A 150 0.52 17.87 12.28
N ASN A 151 1.52 17.57 11.46
CA ASN A 151 1.32 17.25 10.04
C ASN A 151 0.81 15.82 9.83
N ARG A 152 1.27 14.86 10.65
CA ARG A 152 0.95 13.44 10.52
C ARG A 152 -0.15 12.97 11.47
N GLY A 153 -0.55 13.79 12.45
CA GLY A 153 -1.64 13.49 13.36
C GLY A 153 -1.33 12.49 14.47
N TYR A 154 -0.06 12.05 14.61
CA TYR A 154 0.37 11.14 15.67
C TYR A 154 1.85 11.34 16.04
N TRP A 155 2.22 10.81 17.21
CA TRP A 155 3.61 10.63 17.65
C TRP A 155 3.77 9.22 18.23
N HIS A 156 4.90 8.56 17.95
CA HIS A 156 5.21 7.22 18.45
C HIS A 156 6.68 7.17 18.91
N THR A 157 6.98 6.33 19.91
CA THR A 157 8.30 6.26 20.56
C THR A 157 9.44 5.86 19.62
N PHE A 158 9.20 5.05 18.59
CA PHE A 158 10.23 4.70 17.58
C PHE A 158 10.75 5.91 16.79
N TRP A 159 10.05 7.06 16.81
CA TRP A 159 10.57 8.31 16.24
C TRP A 159 11.59 9.00 17.15
N GLU A 160 11.63 8.64 18.43
CA GLU A 160 12.42 9.36 19.41
C GLU A 160 13.92 9.15 19.17
N ASP A 161 14.34 7.90 19.10
CA ASP A 161 15.74 7.57 18.81
C ASP A 161 16.17 8.07 17.42
N PHE A 162 15.28 8.05 16.42
CA PHE A 162 15.60 8.57 15.09
C PHE A 162 15.83 10.08 15.11
N LEU A 163 14.94 10.85 15.72
CA LEU A 163 15.10 12.30 15.86
C LEU A 163 16.31 12.67 16.73
N ALA A 164 16.60 11.87 17.76
CA ALA A 164 17.79 12.07 18.60
C ALA A 164 19.08 11.88 17.79
N LEU A 165 19.17 10.79 17.03
CA LEU A 165 20.38 10.40 16.31
C LEU A 165 20.60 11.21 15.04
N ASP A 166 19.57 11.47 14.24
CA ASP A 166 19.70 12.14 12.95
C ASP A 166 18.53 13.09 12.66
N PRO A 167 18.57 14.33 13.20
CA PRO A 167 17.51 15.31 13.01
C PRO A 167 17.45 15.83 11.57
N GLU A 168 18.56 15.79 10.83
CA GLU A 168 18.62 16.25 9.45
C GLU A 168 17.84 15.29 8.54
N PHE A 169 18.09 13.99 8.69
CA PHE A 169 17.34 12.99 7.95
C PHE A 169 15.89 12.89 8.42
N PHE A 170 15.64 13.00 9.74
CA PHE A 170 14.27 13.09 10.25
C PHE A 170 13.49 14.23 9.60
N LYS A 171 14.09 15.43 9.51
CA LYS A 171 13.47 16.59 8.86
C LYS A 171 13.21 16.32 7.38
N ALA A 172 14.17 15.77 6.65
CA ALA A 172 13.99 15.46 5.23
C ALA A 172 12.85 14.45 5.00
N TYR A 173 12.73 13.44 5.87
CA TYR A 173 11.62 12.49 5.82
C TYR A 173 10.28 13.12 6.22
N LEU A 174 10.27 14.03 7.21
CA LEU A 174 9.09 14.81 7.57
C LEU A 174 8.59 15.63 6.36
N ASP A 175 9.49 16.33 5.67
CA ASP A 175 9.17 17.10 4.47
C ASP A 175 8.59 16.20 3.38
N PHE A 176 9.27 15.08 3.06
CA PHE A 176 8.84 14.09 2.06
C PHE A 176 7.45 13.51 2.36
N SER A 177 7.25 13.01 3.58
CA SER A 177 6.02 12.31 3.96
C SER A 177 4.83 13.23 4.25
N SER A 178 5.08 14.54 4.42
CA SER A 178 4.03 15.55 4.57
C SER A 178 3.47 16.03 3.23
N VAL A 179 4.10 15.72 2.09
CA VAL A 179 3.65 16.18 0.77
C VAL A 179 2.17 15.84 0.50
N PRO A 180 1.69 14.58 0.67
CA PRO A 180 0.28 14.24 0.49
C PRO A 180 -0.67 15.01 1.42
N TRP A 181 -0.18 15.49 2.56
CA TRP A 181 -0.99 16.13 3.61
C TRP A 181 -1.00 17.65 3.53
N LEU A 182 -0.05 18.24 2.82
CA LEU A 182 0.15 19.69 2.78
C LEU A 182 0.04 20.29 1.38
N LYS A 183 0.33 19.50 0.33
CA LYS A 183 0.37 20.02 -1.04
C LYS A 183 -0.98 20.65 -1.43
N ASP A 184 -0.91 21.81 -2.05
CA ASP A 184 -2.06 22.49 -2.66
C ASP A 184 -2.23 22.00 -4.09
N VAL A 185 -3.34 21.33 -4.36
CA VAL A 185 -3.59 20.68 -5.65
C VAL A 185 -4.56 21.48 -6.52
N ASP A 186 -5.50 22.20 -5.91
CA ASP A 186 -6.51 22.99 -6.62
C ASP A 186 -6.15 24.48 -6.74
N GLY A 187 -5.03 24.90 -6.16
CA GLY A 187 -4.56 26.29 -6.18
C GLY A 187 -5.35 27.21 -5.26
N SER A 188 -6.18 26.64 -4.36
CA SER A 188 -6.97 27.40 -3.40
C SER A 188 -6.15 27.95 -2.22
N GLY A 189 -4.90 27.53 -2.08
CA GLY A 189 -4.03 27.84 -0.95
C GLY A 189 -4.38 27.08 0.33
N LYS A 190 -5.37 26.16 0.30
CA LYS A 190 -5.83 25.43 1.50
C LYS A 190 -5.00 24.18 1.81
N GLY A 191 -4.18 23.69 0.87
CA GLY A 191 -3.39 22.47 1.06
C GLY A 191 -4.25 21.23 1.36
N GLY A 192 -3.63 20.14 1.82
CA GLY A 192 -4.34 18.93 2.24
C GLY A 192 -4.27 17.74 1.29
N GLY A 193 -3.71 17.93 0.08
CA GLY A 193 -3.83 16.95 -1.00
C GLY A 193 -5.27 16.83 -1.54
N VAL A 194 -5.54 15.81 -2.34
CA VAL A 194 -6.87 15.54 -2.93
C VAL A 194 -7.59 14.36 -2.29
N LEU A 195 -6.88 13.43 -1.65
CA LEU A 195 -7.53 12.33 -0.94
C LEU A 195 -7.98 12.79 0.44
N GLU A 196 -9.17 12.37 0.86
CA GLU A 196 -9.60 12.57 2.23
C GLU A 196 -8.70 11.80 3.22
N PRO A 197 -8.51 12.29 4.46
CA PRO A 197 -7.63 11.66 5.45
C PRO A 197 -7.85 10.16 5.64
N LYS A 198 -9.11 9.71 5.69
CA LYS A 198 -9.46 8.28 5.80
C LYS A 198 -8.86 7.46 4.65
N VAL A 199 -8.97 7.93 3.42
CA VAL A 199 -8.44 7.21 2.25
C VAL A 199 -6.91 7.18 2.27
N LYS A 200 -6.25 8.27 2.69
CA LYS A 200 -4.78 8.25 2.87
C LYS A 200 -4.35 7.17 3.86
N GLU A 201 -5.08 7.02 4.96
CA GLU A 201 -4.81 5.98 5.97
C GLU A 201 -5.10 4.57 5.47
N LEU A 202 -6.12 4.39 4.62
CA LEU A 202 -6.38 3.11 3.94
C LEU A 202 -5.23 2.75 2.98
N VAL A 203 -4.62 3.72 2.27
CA VAL A 203 -3.42 3.49 1.44
C VAL A 203 -2.27 2.92 2.27
N TYR A 204 -2.00 3.50 3.46
CA TYR A 204 -0.97 2.97 4.34
C TYR A 204 -1.31 1.55 4.83
N CYS A 205 -2.57 1.30 5.20
CA CYS A 205 -3.03 -0.05 5.55
C CYS A 205 -2.80 -1.05 4.42
N ALA A 206 -3.03 -0.65 3.16
CA ALA A 206 -2.94 -1.52 2.01
C ALA A 206 -1.52 -2.08 1.82
N PHE A 207 -0.48 -1.23 1.85
CA PHE A 207 0.89 -1.73 1.70
C PHE A 207 1.42 -2.38 2.99
N ASP A 208 1.02 -1.93 4.18
CA ASP A 208 1.45 -2.57 5.44
C ASP A 208 0.83 -3.95 5.63
N ALA A 209 -0.35 -4.20 5.07
CA ALA A 209 -1.00 -5.52 5.07
C ALA A 209 -0.55 -6.45 3.94
N ALA A 210 0.16 -5.94 2.93
CA ALA A 210 0.65 -6.76 1.82
C ALA A 210 1.57 -7.87 2.36
N SER A 211 1.39 -9.12 1.89
CA SER A 211 2.18 -10.27 2.34
C SER A 211 3.67 -10.18 2.01
N THR A 212 4.07 -9.24 1.15
CA THR A 212 5.47 -8.88 0.86
C THR A 212 6.10 -7.98 1.91
N HIS A 213 5.33 -7.46 2.87
CA HIS A 213 5.79 -6.48 3.87
C HIS A 213 5.32 -6.82 5.29
N LEU A 214 4.01 -6.94 5.53
CA LEU A 214 3.41 -7.35 6.82
C LEU A 214 3.91 -6.56 8.04
N TYR A 215 4.01 -5.23 7.92
CA TYR A 215 4.52 -4.38 8.99
C TYR A 215 3.46 -4.06 10.04
N VAL A 216 3.35 -4.95 11.04
CA VAL A 216 2.33 -4.93 12.10
C VAL A 216 2.23 -3.60 12.86
N PRO A 217 3.32 -2.93 13.28
CA PRO A 217 3.20 -1.68 14.02
C PRO A 217 2.53 -0.57 13.21
N GLY A 218 2.93 -0.40 11.93
CA GLY A 218 2.34 0.57 11.01
C GLY A 218 0.88 0.22 10.70
N LEU A 219 0.60 -1.03 10.35
CA LEU A 219 -0.76 -1.48 10.07
C LEU A 219 -1.72 -1.17 11.22
N LYS A 220 -1.32 -1.49 12.46
CA LYS A 220 -2.15 -1.22 13.65
C LYS A 220 -2.39 0.27 13.86
N LEU A 221 -1.36 1.10 13.67
CA LEU A 221 -1.48 2.55 13.79
C LEU A 221 -2.44 3.11 12.73
N HIS A 222 -2.26 2.73 11.48
CA HIS A 222 -3.08 3.22 10.37
C HIS A 222 -4.53 2.76 10.47
N MET A 223 -4.79 1.51 10.91
CA MET A 223 -6.15 1.07 11.24
C MET A 223 -6.81 1.94 12.33
N LYS A 224 -6.06 2.33 13.37
CA LYS A 224 -6.58 3.24 14.41
C LYS A 224 -6.93 4.61 13.82
N ASN A 225 -6.10 5.13 12.91
CA ASN A 225 -6.35 6.42 12.25
C ASN A 225 -7.56 6.35 11.31
N VAL A 226 -7.72 5.27 10.52
CA VAL A 226 -8.91 5.04 9.69
C VAL A 226 -10.18 5.16 10.53
N LEU A 227 -10.25 4.44 11.66
CA LEU A 227 -11.39 4.50 12.58
C LEU A 227 -11.55 5.91 13.19
N GLY A 228 -10.45 6.59 13.52
CA GLY A 228 -10.45 7.97 14.02
C GLY A 228 -11.03 8.99 13.02
N TYR A 229 -10.84 8.76 11.72
CA TYR A 229 -11.44 9.56 10.64
C TYR A 229 -12.84 9.09 10.22
N GLY A 230 -13.49 8.23 11.01
CA GLY A 230 -14.86 7.77 10.79
C GLY A 230 -14.99 6.61 9.80
N GLY A 231 -13.89 5.92 9.49
CA GLY A 231 -13.92 4.67 8.74
C GLY A 231 -14.47 3.50 9.56
N THR A 232 -14.81 2.40 8.88
CA THR A 232 -15.39 1.21 9.53
C THR A 232 -14.47 0.00 9.51
N PRO A 233 -14.68 -0.99 10.42
CA PRO A 233 -14.00 -2.28 10.33
C PRO A 233 -14.20 -2.99 8.99
N GLU A 234 -15.36 -2.82 8.35
CA GLU A 234 -15.67 -3.43 7.05
C GLU A 234 -14.86 -2.80 5.91
N GLU A 235 -14.66 -1.48 5.92
CA GLU A 235 -13.75 -0.81 4.96
C GLU A 235 -12.31 -1.33 5.11
N ILE A 236 -11.82 -1.45 6.35
CA ILE A 236 -10.50 -1.99 6.65
C ILE A 236 -10.40 -3.46 6.19
N MET A 237 -11.41 -4.28 6.50
CA MET A 237 -11.44 -5.68 6.08
C MET A 237 -11.44 -5.80 4.55
N GLU A 238 -12.13 -4.92 3.84
CA GLU A 238 -12.12 -4.89 2.37
C GLU A 238 -10.72 -4.52 1.82
N VAL A 239 -9.96 -3.65 2.49
CA VAL A 239 -8.53 -3.43 2.14
C VAL A 239 -7.70 -4.70 2.33
N LEU A 240 -7.92 -5.47 3.40
CA LEU A 240 -7.22 -6.73 3.62
C LEU A 240 -7.59 -7.79 2.55
N GLU A 241 -8.85 -7.82 2.13
CA GLU A 241 -9.30 -8.66 1.01
C GLU A 241 -8.61 -8.27 -0.30
N ILE A 242 -8.46 -6.97 -0.58
CA ILE A 242 -7.74 -6.47 -1.75
C ILE A 242 -6.25 -6.83 -1.68
N ALA A 243 -5.58 -6.59 -0.56
CA ALA A 243 -4.17 -6.93 -0.38
C ALA A 243 -3.92 -8.44 -0.57
N THR A 244 -4.85 -9.30 -0.14
CA THR A 244 -4.75 -10.76 -0.31
C THR A 244 -4.66 -11.17 -1.80
N GLN A 245 -5.27 -10.39 -2.71
CA GLN A 245 -5.30 -10.69 -4.15
C GLN A 245 -3.90 -10.67 -4.78
N LEU A 246 -2.90 -10.06 -4.14
CA LEU A 246 -1.53 -10.07 -4.64
C LEU A 246 -0.97 -11.50 -4.82
N SER A 247 -1.54 -12.47 -4.09
CA SER A 247 -1.19 -13.89 -4.21
C SER A 247 -1.45 -14.45 -5.62
N LEU A 248 -2.40 -13.87 -6.35
CA LEU A 248 -2.76 -14.27 -7.72
C LEU A 248 -1.64 -13.97 -8.72
N HIS A 249 -0.77 -13.00 -8.41
CA HIS A 249 0.35 -12.65 -9.28
C HIS A 249 1.31 -13.81 -9.52
N THR A 250 1.39 -14.76 -8.58
CA THR A 250 2.12 -16.02 -8.75
C THR A 250 1.69 -16.75 -10.01
N SER A 251 0.38 -16.94 -10.22
CA SER A 251 -0.14 -17.64 -11.38
C SER A 251 -0.18 -16.74 -12.62
N ASN A 252 -0.44 -15.43 -12.47
CA ASN A 252 -0.37 -14.49 -13.60
C ASN A 252 1.02 -14.49 -14.26
N VAL A 253 2.09 -14.60 -13.48
CA VAL A 253 3.47 -14.67 -14.01
C VAL A 253 3.82 -16.08 -14.49
N ALA A 254 3.55 -17.11 -13.69
CA ALA A 254 4.04 -18.46 -13.98
C ALA A 254 3.24 -19.19 -15.08
N ALA A 255 1.93 -18.97 -15.17
CA ALA A 255 1.08 -19.73 -16.09
C ALA A 255 1.41 -19.48 -17.58
N PRO A 256 1.60 -18.23 -18.05
CA PRO A 256 2.02 -17.99 -19.44
C PRO A 256 3.38 -18.60 -19.77
N ILE A 257 4.32 -18.59 -18.81
CA ILE A 257 5.64 -19.21 -18.98
C ILE A 257 5.49 -20.72 -19.18
N LEU A 258 4.72 -21.38 -18.32
CA LEU A 258 4.45 -22.80 -18.45
C LEU A 258 3.71 -23.14 -19.76
N ALA A 259 2.69 -22.36 -20.12
CA ALA A 259 1.93 -22.54 -21.36
C ALA A 259 2.87 -22.48 -22.58
N LYS A 260 3.79 -21.50 -22.60
CA LYS A 260 4.79 -21.36 -23.65
C LYS A 260 5.73 -22.57 -23.74
N GLU A 261 6.26 -23.06 -22.62
CA GLU A 261 7.14 -24.24 -22.60
C GLU A 261 6.41 -25.53 -23.05
N LEU A 262 5.10 -25.59 -22.87
CA LEU A 262 4.25 -26.68 -23.35
C LEU A 262 3.79 -26.51 -24.81
N GLY A 263 4.07 -25.37 -25.45
CA GLY A 263 3.64 -25.07 -26.81
C GLY A 263 2.14 -24.83 -26.97
N MET A 264 1.50 -24.23 -25.95
CA MET A 264 0.06 -23.95 -25.88
C MET A 264 -0.36 -22.58 -26.40
#